data_AF-A0A960XLT1-F1
#
_entry.id   AF-A0A960XLT1-F1
#
_cell.length_a   1.000
_cell.length_b   1.000
_cell.length_c   1.000
_cell.angle_alpha   90.00
_cell.angle_beta   90.00
_cell.angle_gamma   90.00
#
_symmetry.space_group_name_H-M   'P 1'
#
loop_
_entity.id
_entity.type
_entity.pdbx_description
1 polymer ?
#
loop_
_entity_poly.entity_id
_entity_poly.type
_entity_poly.pdbx_seq_one_letter_code
_entity_poly.pdbx_strand_id
1 'polypeptide(L)'
;EAGPVKAVKLAATFTDFRVDTFAIRSYSDEGAGGSLRAKGWIDNIHVSLPPPPVDRIQLEPAGKGWATRCRVRAGWTAWLERSEDLAAWQEIGLPVAGEGTEVVLPDLLPPVGPAFYRVRADKP
;
A
#
# COMPACT_ATOMS: atom_id res chain seq x y z
N GLU A 1 25.95 -10.73 14.99
CA GLU A 1 25.07 -11.86 15.35
C GLU A 1 23.63 -11.56 15.00
N ALA A 2 23.05 -12.29 14.05
CA ALA A 2 21.61 -12.54 14.10
C ALA A 2 21.45 -13.82 14.90
N GLY A 3 21.41 -13.69 16.23
CA GLY A 3 21.16 -14.82 17.14
C GLY A 3 19.80 -15.46 16.89
N PRO A 4 19.46 -16.56 17.59
CA PRO A 4 18.15 -17.20 17.47
C PRO A 4 17.05 -16.15 17.56
N VAL A 5 16.06 -16.21 16.65
CA VAL A 5 14.91 -15.30 16.66
C VAL A 5 14.28 -15.42 18.05
N LYS A 6 14.49 -14.39 18.88
CA LYS A 6 13.89 -14.35 20.21
C LYS A 6 12.39 -14.24 20.02
N ALA A 7 11.65 -15.14 20.64
CA ALA A 7 10.21 -14.99 20.75
C ALA A 7 9.92 -13.65 21.41
N VAL A 8 9.44 -12.67 20.64
CA VAL A 8 8.98 -11.39 21.16
C VAL A 8 7.56 -11.59 21.66
N LYS A 9 7.39 -11.43 22.98
CA LYS A 9 6.06 -11.34 23.57
C LYS A 9 5.58 -9.91 23.43
N LEU A 10 4.59 -9.69 22.57
CA LEU A 10 4.01 -8.37 22.34
C LEU A 10 3.31 -7.90 23.62
N ALA A 11 3.34 -6.59 23.87
CA ALA A 11 2.62 -5.98 24.98
C ALA A 11 1.10 -6.17 24.80
N ALA A 12 0.36 -6.22 25.90
CA ALA A 12 -1.11 -6.32 25.86
C ALA A 12 -1.79 -5.13 25.15
N THR A 13 -1.07 -4.02 25.01
CA THR A 13 -1.51 -2.80 24.31
C THR A 13 -1.08 -2.75 22.84
N PHE A 14 -0.40 -3.79 22.34
CA PHE A 14 0.02 -3.83 20.94
C PHE A 14 -1.20 -3.96 20.02
N THR A 15 -1.34 -3.05 19.06
CA THR A 15 -2.54 -2.93 18.24
C THR A 15 -2.42 -3.52 16.84
N ASP A 16 -1.26 -3.44 16.18
CA ASP A 16 -1.13 -3.88 14.78
C ASP A 16 0.34 -4.07 14.29
N PHE A 17 0.53 -5.02 13.36
CA PHE A 17 1.70 -5.14 12.49
C PHE A 17 1.30 -4.84 11.05
N ARG A 18 1.82 -3.75 10.48
CA ARG A 18 1.70 -3.48 9.04
C ARG A 18 2.89 -4.12 8.32
N VAL A 19 2.67 -5.28 7.71
CA VAL A 19 3.66 -5.94 6.87
C VAL A 19 3.61 -5.29 5.48
N ASP A 20 4.61 -4.48 5.15
CA ASP A 20 4.78 -3.93 3.80
C ASP A 20 5.74 -4.77 2.93
N THR A 21 6.59 -5.57 3.58
CA THR A 21 7.70 -6.26 2.93
C THR A 21 7.88 -7.68 3.49
N PHE A 22 7.99 -8.65 2.59
CA PHE A 22 8.42 -10.01 2.90
C PHE A 22 9.84 -10.24 2.35
N ALA A 23 10.76 -10.74 3.18
CA ALA A 23 12.13 -11.01 2.75
C ALA A 23 12.64 -12.34 3.30
N ILE A 24 13.35 -13.08 2.45
CA ILE A 24 14.11 -14.27 2.83
C ILE A 24 15.56 -13.84 3.05
N ARG A 25 16.10 -14.10 4.23
CA ARG A 25 17.51 -13.81 4.55
C ARG A 25 18.19 -15.09 5.00
N SER A 26 19.33 -15.39 4.39
CA SER A 26 20.21 -16.49 4.81
C SER A 26 21.53 -15.89 5.24
N TYR A 27 21.77 -15.84 6.55
CA TYR A 27 22.95 -15.22 7.16
C TYR A 27 23.39 -16.04 8.38
N SER A 28 24.70 -16.22 8.53
CA SER A 28 25.36 -16.68 9.76
C SER A 28 26.64 -15.87 9.94
N ASP A 29 27.04 -15.58 11.16
CA ASP A 29 28.35 -15.01 11.50
C ASP A 29 29.21 -15.94 12.37
N GLU A 30 28.70 -17.13 12.67
CA GLU A 30 29.43 -18.16 13.40
C GLU A 30 30.56 -18.72 12.52
N GLY A 31 31.82 -18.55 12.96
CA GLY A 31 33.02 -18.98 12.23
C GLY A 31 33.46 -18.08 11.07
N ALA A 32 32.92 -16.86 10.95
CA ALA A 32 33.17 -15.97 9.81
C ALA A 32 34.53 -15.24 9.89
N GLY A 33 35.58 -15.85 9.31
CA GLY A 33 36.82 -15.15 8.91
C GLY A 33 36.81 -14.66 7.45
N GLY A 34 35.69 -14.84 6.73
CA GLY A 34 35.54 -14.59 5.29
C GLY A 34 34.13 -14.91 4.77
N SER A 35 33.95 -14.97 3.45
CA SER A 35 32.64 -15.19 2.80
C SER A 35 32.01 -16.54 3.17
N LEU A 36 30.77 -16.49 3.69
CA LEU A 36 29.96 -17.67 4.01
C LEU A 36 29.00 -18.00 2.87
N ARG A 37 29.02 -19.25 2.41
CA ARG A 37 28.09 -19.77 1.39
C ARG A 37 27.00 -20.60 2.05
N ALA A 38 25.83 -20.00 2.25
CA ALA A 38 24.64 -20.73 2.66
C ALA A 38 23.94 -21.37 1.45
N LYS A 39 23.40 -22.59 1.63
CA LYS A 39 22.63 -23.32 0.60
C LYS A 39 21.36 -23.88 1.25
N GLY A 40 20.26 -23.79 0.53
CA GLY A 40 18.97 -24.36 0.92
C GLY A 40 17.94 -24.12 -0.18
N TRP A 41 16.82 -24.81 -0.08
CA TRP A 41 15.67 -24.62 -0.97
C TRP A 41 14.52 -24.05 -0.15
N ILE A 42 13.84 -23.06 -0.69
CA ILE A 42 12.60 -22.53 -0.14
C ILE A 42 11.56 -22.68 -1.24
N ASP A 43 10.46 -23.32 -0.89
CA ASP A 43 9.37 -23.64 -1.81
C ASP A 43 8.04 -23.45 -1.09
N ASN A 44 6.95 -23.36 -1.85
CA ASN A 44 5.56 -23.21 -1.36
C ASN A 44 5.30 -21.96 -0.49
N ILE A 45 5.89 -20.82 -0.83
CA ILE A 45 5.51 -19.54 -0.19
C ILE A 45 4.14 -19.13 -0.71
N HIS A 46 3.16 -19.05 0.19
CA HIS A 46 1.84 -18.51 -0.07
C HIS A 46 1.58 -17.33 0.87
N VAL A 47 1.30 -16.16 0.29
CA VAL A 47 0.94 -14.95 1.04
C VAL A 47 -0.55 -14.69 0.83
N SER A 48 -1.34 -14.84 1.88
CA SER A 48 -2.76 -14.47 1.89
C SER A 48 -2.92 -13.09 2.50
N LEU A 49 -3.31 -12.12 1.67
CA LEU A 49 -3.63 -10.76 2.11
C LEU A 49 -5.14 -10.59 2.21
N PRO A 50 -5.65 -9.76 3.14
CA PRO A 50 -7.03 -9.33 3.07
C PRO A 50 -7.27 -8.64 1.73
N PRO A 51 -8.48 -8.75 1.15
CA PRO A 51 -8.70 -8.13 -0.14
C PRO A 51 -8.61 -6.61 0.00
N PRO A 52 -8.13 -5.91 -1.05
CA PRO A 52 -7.67 -4.54 -0.92
C PRO A 52 -8.80 -3.58 -0.54
N PRO A 53 -8.48 -2.41 0.04
CA PRO A 53 -9.46 -1.39 0.39
C PRO A 53 -10.07 -0.74 -0.85
N VAL A 54 -9.30 -0.66 -1.95
CA VAL A 54 -9.73 -0.13 -3.25
C VAL A 54 -9.39 -1.16 -4.32
N ASP A 55 -10.34 -1.42 -5.22
CA ASP A 55 -10.09 -2.19 -6.45
C ASP A 55 -10.74 -1.53 -7.67
N ARG A 56 -10.54 -2.13 -8.85
CA ARG A 56 -11.11 -1.68 -10.14
C ARG A 56 -10.85 -0.20 -10.44
N ILE A 57 -9.62 0.26 -10.20
CA ILE A 57 -9.21 1.64 -10.46
C ILE A 57 -9.12 1.87 -11.97
N GLN A 58 -9.83 2.89 -12.45
CA GLN A 58 -9.85 3.34 -13.83
C GLN A 58 -9.81 4.88 -13.84
N LEU A 59 -8.99 5.44 -14.72
CA LEU A 59 -8.97 6.88 -14.96
C LEU A 59 -9.89 7.19 -16.16
N GLU A 60 -10.81 8.13 -16.00
CA GLU A 60 -11.76 8.54 -17.03
C GLU A 60 -11.75 10.06 -17.22
N PRO A 61 -11.93 10.58 -18.45
CA PRO A 61 -12.06 12.02 -18.68
C PRO A 61 -13.28 12.59 -17.95
N ALA A 62 -13.12 13.73 -17.28
CA ALA A 62 -14.20 14.40 -16.55
C ALA A 62 -14.10 15.92 -16.71
N GLY A 63 -14.99 16.50 -17.53
CA GLY A 63 -14.98 17.93 -17.82
C GLY A 63 -13.66 18.39 -18.44
N LYS A 64 -12.95 19.30 -17.76
CA LYS A 64 -11.61 19.77 -18.19
C LYS A 64 -10.46 18.93 -17.63
N GLY A 65 -10.76 17.95 -16.77
CA GLY A 65 -9.78 17.15 -16.05
C GLY A 65 -10.07 15.66 -16.16
N TRP A 66 -9.75 14.96 -15.08
CA TRP A 66 -9.89 13.52 -14.97
C TRP A 66 -10.66 13.16 -13.70
N ALA A 67 -11.33 12.02 -13.72
CA ALA A 67 -11.86 11.39 -12.54
C ALA A 67 -11.32 9.97 -12.43
N THR A 68 -11.13 9.51 -11.20
CA THR A 68 -10.82 8.11 -10.93
C THR A 68 -12.08 7.39 -10.51
N ARG A 69 -12.52 6.43 -11.32
CA ARG A 69 -13.54 5.46 -10.96
C ARG A 69 -12.88 4.28 -10.27
N CYS A 70 -13.39 3.89 -9.12
CA CYS A 70 -12.89 2.74 -8.38
C CYS A 70 -13.99 2.16 -7.50
N ARG A 71 -13.79 0.96 -6.95
CA ARG A 71 -14.67 0.41 -5.92
C ARG A 71 -13.96 0.45 -4.58
N VAL A 72 -14.60 1.09 -3.61
CA VAL A 72 -14.05 1.27 -2.25
C VAL A 72 -14.82 0.37 -1.30
N ARG A 73 -14.10 -0.44 -0.53
CA ARG A 73 -14.67 -1.39 0.43
C ARG A 73 -15.43 -0.66 1.55
N ALA A 74 -16.53 -1.25 2.00
CA ALA A 74 -17.24 -0.79 3.19
C ALA A 74 -16.31 -0.61 4.41
N GLY A 75 -16.47 0.51 5.12
CA GLY A 75 -15.66 0.84 6.30
C GLY A 75 -14.27 1.41 5.98
N TRP A 76 -14.04 1.85 4.73
CA TRP A 76 -12.88 2.64 4.34
C TRP A 76 -13.33 3.99 3.80
N THR A 77 -12.48 5.00 3.89
CA THR A 77 -12.71 6.33 3.32
C THR A 77 -11.65 6.58 2.27
N ALA A 78 -12.07 6.89 1.04
CA ALA A 78 -11.18 7.12 -0.09
C ALA A 78 -10.99 8.61 -0.37
N TRP A 79 -9.77 8.96 -0.77
CA TRP A 79 -9.33 10.27 -1.23
C TRP A 79 -8.73 10.14 -2.62
N LEU A 80 -9.05 11.09 -3.50
CA LEU A 80 -8.23 11.30 -4.69
C LEU A 80 -7.00 12.09 -4.29
N GLU A 81 -5.84 11.62 -4.70
CA GLU A 81 -4.61 12.38 -4.58
C GLU A 81 -4.00 12.63 -5.94
N ARG A 82 -3.44 13.83 -6.10
CA ARG A 82 -2.78 14.28 -7.31
C ARG A 82 -1.32 14.60 -7.02
N SER A 83 -0.46 14.36 -8.01
CA SER A 83 0.93 14.80 -8.01
C SER A 83 1.32 15.31 -9.39
N GLU A 84 2.17 16.33 -9.44
CA GLU A 84 2.75 16.84 -10.69
C GLU A 84 4.16 16.25 -10.95
N ASP A 85 4.78 15.65 -9.92
CA ASP A 85 6.18 15.20 -9.94
C ASP A 85 6.40 13.76 -9.41
N LEU A 86 5.33 13.05 -9.05
CA LEU A 86 5.30 11.75 -8.36
C LEU A 86 5.90 11.73 -6.94
N ALA A 87 6.41 12.86 -6.45
CA ALA A 87 7.03 12.99 -5.13
C ALA A 87 6.08 13.65 -4.12
N ALA A 88 5.52 14.79 -4.47
CA ALA A 88 4.56 15.51 -3.64
C ALA A 88 3.13 15.13 -4.04
N TRP A 89 2.37 14.59 -3.09
CA TRP A 89 0.98 14.19 -3.28
C TRP A 89 0.06 15.09 -2.46
N GLN A 90 -0.99 15.59 -3.10
CA GLN A 90 -1.99 16.45 -2.47
C GLN A 90 -3.38 15.84 -2.60
N GLU A 91 -4.19 15.95 -1.56
CA GLU A 91 -5.59 15.54 -1.56
C GLU A 91 -6.43 16.49 -2.42
N ILE A 92 -7.27 15.92 -3.27
CA ILE A 92 -8.15 16.65 -4.19
C ILE A 92 -9.61 16.32 -3.87
N GLY A 93 -10.42 17.36 -3.73
CA GLY A 93 -11.85 17.21 -3.52
C GLY A 93 -12.21 16.77 -2.10
N LEU A 94 -13.30 16.03 -1.98
CA LEU A 94 -13.84 15.55 -0.71
C LEU A 94 -13.64 14.04 -0.56
N PRO A 95 -13.47 13.54 0.67
CA PRO A 95 -13.42 12.11 0.92
C PRO A 95 -14.75 11.44 0.58
N VAL A 96 -14.68 10.20 0.10
CA VAL A 96 -15.86 9.36 -0.15
C VAL A 96 -15.81 8.13 0.74
N ALA A 97 -16.83 7.94 1.56
CA ALA A 97 -17.00 6.71 2.33
C ALA A 97 -17.28 5.54 1.38
N GLY A 98 -16.56 4.45 1.56
CA GLY A 98 -16.77 3.22 0.83
C GLY A 98 -18.00 2.47 1.34
N GLU A 99 -18.79 1.96 0.40
CA GLU A 99 -19.95 1.10 0.66
C GLU A 99 -19.84 -0.26 -0.06
N GLY A 100 -18.68 -0.55 -0.67
CA GLY A 100 -18.47 -1.75 -1.50
C GLY A 100 -18.99 -1.62 -2.94
N THR A 101 -19.40 -0.41 -3.34
CA THR A 101 -19.86 -0.05 -4.68
C THR A 101 -18.83 0.81 -5.41
N GLU A 102 -19.03 0.99 -6.72
CA GLU A 102 -18.20 1.91 -7.50
C GLU A 102 -18.49 3.37 -7.09
N VAL A 103 -17.41 4.14 -6.95
CA VAL A 103 -17.42 5.57 -6.66
C VAL A 103 -16.58 6.27 -7.72
N VAL A 104 -16.88 7.55 -7.94
CA VAL A 104 -16.14 8.43 -8.84
C VAL A 104 -15.54 9.55 -8.02
N LEU A 105 -14.22 9.70 -8.13
CA LEU A 105 -13.45 10.75 -7.46
C LEU A 105 -12.92 11.73 -8.52
N PRO A 106 -13.56 12.90 -8.72
CA PRO A 106 -13.17 13.84 -9.77
C PRO A 106 -12.13 14.87 -9.31
N ASP A 107 -11.22 15.26 -10.21
CA ASP A 107 -10.44 16.49 -10.08
C ASP A 107 -11.16 17.64 -10.79
N LEU A 108 -11.78 18.51 -10.00
CA LEU A 108 -12.55 19.65 -10.50
C LEU A 108 -11.68 20.86 -10.88
N LEU A 109 -10.42 20.89 -10.42
CA LEU A 109 -9.48 21.99 -10.62
C LEU A 109 -8.13 21.42 -11.09
N PRO A 110 -8.10 20.77 -12.28
CA PRO A 110 -6.89 20.18 -12.81
C PRO A 110 -5.84 21.25 -13.10
N PRO A 111 -4.53 20.92 -12.98
CA PRO A 111 -3.47 21.85 -13.34
C PRO A 111 -3.41 22.02 -14.86
N VAL A 112 -2.69 23.04 -15.32
CA VAL A 112 -2.49 23.29 -16.77
C VAL A 112 -1.56 22.24 -17.40
N GLY A 113 -0.70 21.60 -16.60
CA GLY A 113 0.28 20.61 -17.01
C GLY A 113 -0.13 19.15 -16.78
N PRO A 114 0.78 18.20 -17.00
CA PRO A 114 0.55 16.79 -16.69
C PRO A 114 0.33 16.60 -15.19
N ALA A 115 -0.48 15.60 -14.86
CA ALA A 115 -0.75 15.22 -13.49
C ALA A 115 -0.88 13.69 -13.38
N PHE A 116 -0.46 13.18 -12.23
CA PHE A 116 -0.59 11.78 -11.83
C PHE A 116 -1.66 11.69 -10.74
N TYR A 117 -2.43 10.61 -10.78
CA TYR A 117 -3.53 10.37 -9.83
C TYR A 117 -3.31 9.04 -9.11
N ARG A 118 -3.67 9.01 -7.83
CA ARG A 118 -3.81 7.77 -7.05
C ARG A 118 -5.02 7.88 -6.13
N VAL A 119 -5.53 6.73 -5.70
CA VAL A 119 -6.56 6.66 -4.67
C VAL A 119 -5.91 6.21 -3.38
N ARG A 120 -5.98 7.04 -2.35
CA ARG A 120 -5.60 6.70 -0.98
C ARG A 120 -6.85 6.28 -0.23
N ALA A 121 -6.78 5.20 0.52
CA ALA A 121 -7.90 4.76 1.36
C ALA A 121 -7.45 4.57 2.80
N ASP A 122 -8.18 5.18 3.72
CA ASP A 122 -7.95 5.07 5.15
C ASP A 122 -9.04 4.25 5.80
N LYS A 123 -8.65 3.52 6.85
CA LYS A 123 -9.60 2.91 7.76
C LYS A 123 -9.91 3.92 8.87
N PRO A 124 -11.19 4.30 9.08
CA PRO A 124 -11.59 5.18 10.19
C PRO A 124 -11.21 4.62 11.56
#